data_AF-A0A098VNY0-F1
#
_entry.id   AF-A0A098VNY0-F1
#
_cell.length_a   1.000
_cell.length_b   1.000
_cell.length_c   1.000
_cell.angle_alpha   90.00
_cell.angle_beta   90.00
_cell.angle_gamma   90.00
#
_symmetry.space_group_name_H-M   'P 1'
#
loop_
_entity.id
_entity.type
_entity.pdbx_description
1 polymer ?
#
loop_
_entity_poly.entity_id
_entity_poly.type
_entity_poly.pdbx_seq_one_letter_code
_entity_poly.pdbx_strand_id
1 'polypeptide(L)'
;MNILIMCKDDAETIRMSTEFILQLDSIITYTSLVAYVPTSFCIAPSSCHNIHLETWDPGCEQLQNLDLVLAIGGDGTVLNAAWQFQGPPIPPILPIFLRGTLGFLTLWDLSSTFELLLKVPLNLPSISERMRLCCKIIYRTGDCSRLFHVLNECVVDKGAYGGLLKLELHAASRMTEASFNRAATSCDAEEPFYRLLSIISADGVIVATPTGSTAYSVHETF
;
A
#
# COMPACT_ATOMS: atom_id res chain seq x y z
N MET A 1 -11.99 -12.68 13.12
CA MET A 1 -10.85 -12.34 12.26
C MET A 1 -11.41 -11.52 11.11
N ASN A 2 -10.89 -10.32 10.91
CA ASN A 2 -11.36 -9.38 9.90
C ASN A 2 -10.30 -9.30 8.81
N ILE A 3 -10.66 -9.74 7.60
CA ILE A 3 -9.75 -9.68 6.45
C ILE A 3 -10.28 -8.73 5.39
N LEU A 4 -9.40 -7.96 4.79
CA LEU A 4 -9.71 -7.18 3.61
C LEU A 4 -9.16 -7.90 2.39
N ILE A 5 -10.00 -8.13 1.38
CA ILE A 5 -9.58 -8.69 0.10
C ILE A 5 -9.51 -7.56 -0.91
N MET A 6 -8.32 -7.36 -1.48
CA MET A 6 -8.11 -6.39 -2.55
C MET A 6 -7.62 -7.13 -3.78
N CYS A 7 -8.29 -6.94 -4.91
CA CYS A 7 -7.86 -7.49 -6.17
C CYS A 7 -7.90 -6.43 -7.27
N LYS A 8 -7.32 -6.76 -8.42
CA LYS A 8 -7.45 -5.94 -9.61
C LYS A 8 -8.89 -6.00 -10.14
N ASP A 9 -9.42 -4.86 -10.57
CA ASP A 9 -10.78 -4.71 -11.10
C ASP A 9 -10.84 -5.16 -12.57
N ASP A 10 -10.59 -6.45 -12.79
CA ASP A 10 -10.79 -7.10 -14.08
C ASP A 10 -11.58 -8.40 -13.90
N ALA A 11 -12.42 -8.72 -14.88
CA ALA A 11 -13.40 -9.80 -14.77
C ALA A 11 -12.78 -11.16 -14.43
N GLU A 12 -11.56 -11.43 -14.92
CA GLU A 12 -10.89 -12.70 -14.69
C GLU A 12 -10.32 -12.78 -13.26
N THR A 13 -9.65 -11.72 -12.79
CA THR A 13 -9.16 -11.62 -11.42
C THR A 13 -10.31 -11.67 -10.41
N ILE A 14 -11.43 -11.01 -10.67
CA ILE A 14 -12.63 -11.07 -9.81
C ILE A 14 -13.18 -12.49 -9.75
N ARG A 15 -13.29 -13.19 -10.88
CA ARG A 15 -13.75 -14.60 -10.94
C ARG A 15 -12.83 -15.50 -10.11
N MET A 16 -11.51 -15.40 -10.30
CA MET A 16 -10.55 -16.21 -9.55
C MET A 16 -10.56 -15.88 -8.05
N SER A 17 -10.67 -14.59 -7.69
CA SER A 17 -10.79 -14.16 -6.29
C SER A 17 -12.08 -14.68 -5.65
N THR A 18 -13.16 -14.74 -6.42
CA THR A 18 -14.43 -15.34 -6.00
C THR A 18 -14.28 -16.84 -5.74
N GLU A 19 -13.66 -17.58 -6.66
CA GLU A 19 -13.36 -19.01 -6.48
C GLU A 19 -12.47 -19.26 -5.26
N PHE A 20 -11.47 -18.40 -5.04
CA PHE A 20 -10.61 -18.45 -3.87
C PHE A 20 -11.42 -18.28 -2.58
N ILE A 21 -12.34 -17.31 -2.50
CA ILE A 21 -13.19 -17.09 -1.32
C ILE A 21 -14.07 -18.31 -1.05
N LEU A 22 -14.68 -18.90 -2.08
CA LEU A 22 -15.52 -20.10 -1.93
C LEU A 22 -14.71 -21.31 -1.47
N GLN A 23 -13.50 -21.49 -2.00
CA GLN A 23 -12.59 -22.53 -1.51
C GLN A 23 -12.19 -22.28 -0.06
N LEU A 24 -11.87 -21.03 0.29
CA LEU A 24 -11.52 -20.64 1.64
C LEU A 24 -12.67 -20.94 2.62
N ASP A 25 -13.91 -20.61 2.25
CA ASP A 25 -15.12 -20.92 3.02
C ASP A 25 -15.27 -22.42 3.29
N SER A 26 -14.94 -23.27 2.32
CA SER A 26 -15.00 -24.72 2.47
C SER A 26 -13.94 -25.31 3.42
N ILE A 27 -12.82 -24.60 3.59
CA ILE A 27 -11.64 -25.05 4.33
C ILE A 27 -11.61 -24.49 5.76
N ILE A 28 -12.11 -23.27 5.95
CA ILE A 28 -12.17 -22.63 7.26
C ILE A 28 -13.28 -23.27 8.10
N THR A 29 -12.92 -23.66 9.32
CA THR A 29 -13.83 -24.29 10.29
C THR A 29 -14.24 -23.34 11.42
N TYR A 30 -13.72 -22.11 11.45
CA TYR A 30 -14.02 -21.11 12.48
C TYR A 30 -15.11 -20.15 11.99
N THR A 31 -16.17 -19.96 12.77
CA THR A 31 -17.41 -19.25 12.38
C THR A 31 -17.35 -17.72 12.52
N SER A 32 -16.18 -17.13 12.76
CA SER A 32 -16.03 -15.71 13.09
C SER A 32 -15.10 -14.96 12.15
N LEU A 33 -15.01 -15.39 10.88
CA LEU A 33 -14.26 -14.65 9.86
C LEU A 33 -15.20 -13.70 9.10
N VAL A 34 -14.84 -12.42 9.08
CA VAL A 34 -15.48 -11.39 8.27
C VAL A 34 -14.52 -11.02 7.14
N ALA A 35 -14.97 -11.12 5.90
CA ALA A 35 -14.20 -10.75 4.72
C ALA A 35 -14.84 -9.53 4.04
N TYR A 36 -14.07 -8.45 4.01
CA TYR A 36 -14.41 -7.22 3.29
C TYR A 36 -13.99 -7.37 1.83
N VAL A 37 -14.93 -7.26 0.91
CA VAL A 37 -14.70 -7.40 -0.54
C VAL A 37 -15.16 -6.15 -1.29
N PRO A 38 -14.54 -5.81 -2.43
CA PRO A 38 -15.02 -4.73 -3.29
C PRO A 38 -16.45 -4.98 -3.75
N THR A 39 -17.24 -3.91 -3.95
CA THR A 39 -18.61 -3.98 -4.49
C THR A 39 -18.71 -4.64 -5.86
N SER A 40 -17.61 -4.74 -6.61
CA SER A 40 -17.54 -5.47 -7.88
C SER A 40 -17.57 -7.00 -7.74
N PHE A 41 -17.48 -7.54 -6.52
CA PHE A 41 -17.61 -8.97 -6.28
C PHE A 41 -19.07 -9.43 -6.36
N CYS A 42 -19.37 -10.27 -7.35
CA CYS A 42 -20.69 -10.86 -7.53
C CYS A 42 -20.87 -12.16 -6.71
N ILE A 43 -20.60 -12.12 -5.40
CA ILE A 43 -20.85 -13.28 -4.52
C ILE A 43 -22.16 -13.05 -3.76
N ALA A 44 -23.14 -13.94 -3.98
CA ALA A 44 -24.34 -13.93 -3.15
C ALA A 44 -23.96 -14.29 -1.70
N PRO A 45 -24.42 -13.54 -0.67
CA PRO A 45 -24.10 -13.86 0.73
C PRO A 45 -24.47 -15.30 1.13
N SER A 46 -25.49 -15.88 0.50
CA SER A 46 -25.90 -17.28 0.70
C SER A 46 -24.91 -18.33 0.20
N SER A 47 -23.90 -17.92 -0.58
CA SER A 47 -22.88 -18.83 -1.12
C SER A 47 -21.78 -19.16 -0.12
N CYS A 48 -21.64 -18.38 0.96
CA CYS A 48 -20.67 -18.62 2.02
C CYS A 48 -21.38 -19.00 3.32
N HIS A 49 -20.90 -20.07 3.97
CA HIS A 49 -21.51 -20.58 5.20
C HIS A 49 -20.68 -20.21 6.44
N ASN A 50 -19.35 -20.16 6.30
CA ASN A 50 -18.41 -19.93 7.39
C ASN A 50 -17.81 -18.51 7.37
N ILE A 51 -17.81 -17.86 6.20
CA ILE A 51 -17.30 -16.51 5.98
C ILE A 51 -18.47 -15.53 5.86
N HIS A 52 -18.48 -14.51 6.72
CA HIS A 52 -19.39 -13.38 6.59
C HIS A 52 -18.82 -12.37 5.59
N LEU A 53 -19.50 -12.14 4.47
CA LEU A 53 -19.07 -11.20 3.45
C LEU A 53 -19.68 -9.82 3.70
N GLU A 54 -18.82 -8.79 3.72
CA GLU A 54 -19.24 -7.39 3.72
C GLU A 54 -18.62 -6.68 2.52
N THR A 55 -19.38 -5.78 1.89
CA THR A 55 -18.85 -4.96 0.82
C THR A 55 -18.12 -3.75 1.39
N TRP A 56 -17.03 -3.36 0.74
CA TRP A 56 -16.24 -2.18 1.09
C TRP A 56 -15.96 -1.32 -0.14
N ASP A 57 -15.99 0.00 0.06
CA ASP A 57 -15.62 0.99 -0.94
C ASP A 57 -14.36 1.80 -0.51
N PRO A 58 -13.43 2.07 -1.44
CA PRO A 58 -12.26 2.90 -1.16
C PRO A 58 -12.60 4.25 -0.55
N GLY A 59 -11.97 4.57 0.58
CA GLY A 59 -12.17 5.84 1.30
C GLY A 59 -13.24 5.82 2.39
N CYS A 60 -13.98 4.72 2.57
CA CYS A 60 -14.85 4.55 3.73
C CYS A 60 -14.05 4.20 4.99
N GLU A 61 -14.38 4.82 6.13
CA GLU A 61 -13.76 4.56 7.45
C GLU A 61 -14.08 3.17 8.05
N GLN A 62 -14.74 2.29 7.30
CA GLN A 62 -15.18 0.97 7.74
C GLN A 62 -14.03 -0.02 8.01
N LEU A 63 -12.80 0.28 7.59
CA LEU A 63 -11.63 -0.60 7.78
C LEU A 63 -10.94 -0.40 9.14
N GLN A 64 -11.69 -0.49 10.22
CA GLN A 64 -11.10 -0.53 11.56
C GLN A 64 -10.92 -1.98 12.01
N ASN A 65 -9.81 -2.25 12.72
CA ASN A 65 -9.51 -3.58 13.28
C ASN A 65 -9.39 -4.69 12.22
N LEU A 66 -8.70 -4.42 11.10
CA LEU A 66 -8.29 -5.46 10.17
C LEU A 66 -7.12 -6.25 10.74
N ASP A 67 -7.20 -7.58 10.66
CA ASP A 67 -6.13 -8.48 11.06
C ASP A 67 -5.17 -8.79 9.91
N LEU A 68 -5.66 -8.76 8.66
CA LEU A 68 -4.90 -9.14 7.47
C LEU A 68 -5.50 -8.51 6.22
N VAL A 69 -4.66 -8.15 5.26
CA VAL A 69 -5.06 -7.75 3.90
C VAL A 69 -4.58 -8.79 2.90
N LEU A 70 -5.48 -9.35 2.12
CA LEU A 70 -5.19 -10.26 1.02
C LEU A 70 -5.13 -9.46 -0.28
N ALA A 71 -3.91 -9.20 -0.78
CA ALA A 71 -3.69 -8.48 -2.02
C ALA A 71 -3.54 -9.48 -3.18
N ILE A 72 -4.65 -9.77 -3.85
CA ILE A 72 -4.75 -10.77 -4.92
C ILE A 72 -4.43 -10.11 -6.28
N GLY A 73 -3.24 -10.39 -6.82
CA GLY A 73 -2.81 -9.86 -8.11
C GLY A 73 -1.29 -9.71 -8.23
N GLY A 74 -0.86 -8.63 -8.89
CA GLY A 74 0.55 -8.26 -9.06
C GLY A 74 1.00 -7.18 -8.07
N ASP A 75 2.21 -6.67 -8.26
CA ASP A 75 2.81 -5.66 -7.37
C ASP A 75 1.96 -4.38 -7.26
N GLY A 76 1.30 -3.97 -8.35
CA GLY A 76 0.36 -2.84 -8.32
C GLY A 76 -0.82 -3.02 -7.35
N THR A 77 -1.29 -4.26 -7.15
CA THR A 77 -2.32 -4.57 -6.14
C THR A 77 -1.77 -4.37 -4.73
N VAL A 78 -0.53 -4.79 -4.48
CA VAL A 78 0.15 -4.61 -3.20
C VAL A 78 0.37 -3.12 -2.89
N LEU A 79 0.78 -2.34 -3.88
CA LEU A 79 0.93 -0.89 -3.76
C LEU A 79 -0.40 -0.21 -3.45
N ASN A 80 -1.46 -0.59 -4.16
CA ASN A 80 -2.79 -0.08 -3.90
C ASN A 80 -3.28 -0.45 -2.48
N ALA A 81 -3.01 -1.69 -2.04
CA ALA A 81 -3.34 -2.11 -0.68
C ALA A 81 -2.59 -1.27 0.37
N ALA A 82 -1.27 -1.09 0.22
CA ALA A 82 -0.49 -0.24 1.11
C ALA A 82 -0.94 1.23 1.09
N TRP A 83 -1.46 1.71 -0.05
CA TRP A 83 -1.97 3.06 -0.23
C TRP A 83 -3.26 3.34 0.57
N GLN A 84 -4.11 2.33 0.81
CA GLN A 84 -5.33 2.52 1.61
C GLN A 84 -5.02 2.85 3.09
N PHE A 85 -3.83 2.50 3.58
CA PHE A 85 -3.43 2.66 4.98
C PHE A 85 -2.41 3.80 5.16
N GLN A 86 -2.90 5.04 5.14
CA GLN A 86 -2.08 6.26 5.29
C GLN A 86 -1.66 6.56 6.75
N GLY A 87 -2.03 5.73 7.72
CA GLY A 87 -1.64 5.88 9.12
C GLY A 87 -1.83 4.57 9.89
N PRO A 88 -1.27 4.45 11.12
CA PRO A 88 -1.48 3.29 11.97
C PRO A 88 -2.93 3.21 12.49
N PRO A 89 -3.44 1.99 12.76
CA PRO A 89 -2.77 0.71 12.57
C PRO A 89 -2.69 0.27 11.10
N ILE A 90 -1.55 -0.33 10.71
CA ILE A 90 -1.34 -0.86 9.36
C ILE A 90 -1.44 -2.39 9.46
N PRO A 91 -2.48 -3.02 8.89
CA PRO A 91 -2.58 -4.47 8.90
C PRO A 91 -1.48 -5.10 8.03
N PRO A 92 -1.00 -6.31 8.36
CA PRO A 92 -0.12 -7.08 7.49
C PRO A 92 -0.76 -7.30 6.12
N ILE A 93 0.01 -7.12 5.05
CA ILE A 93 -0.44 -7.37 3.67
C ILE A 93 0.18 -8.68 3.20
N LEU A 94 -0.68 -9.64 2.86
CA LEU A 94 -0.32 -10.91 2.23
C LEU A 94 -0.57 -10.82 0.72
N PRO A 95 0.50 -10.72 -0.08
CA PRO A 95 0.39 -10.64 -1.53
C PRO A 95 0.20 -12.03 -2.13
N ILE A 96 -0.91 -12.24 -2.83
CA ILE A 96 -1.28 -13.51 -3.46
C ILE A 96 -1.13 -13.37 -4.97
N PHE A 97 -0.18 -14.12 -5.53
CA PHE A 97 0.07 -14.19 -6.95
C PHE A 97 -0.90 -15.19 -7.60
N LEU A 98 -1.77 -14.71 -8.49
CA LEU A 98 -2.68 -15.57 -9.26
C LEU A 98 -2.08 -15.98 -10.61
N ARG A 99 -1.59 -15.03 -11.39
CA ARG A 99 -1.15 -15.23 -12.77
C ARG A 99 -0.31 -14.06 -13.27
N GLY A 100 0.51 -14.32 -14.29
CA GLY A 100 1.26 -13.32 -15.03
C GLY A 100 2.77 -13.50 -14.84
N THR A 101 3.50 -12.40 -14.88
CA THR A 101 4.91 -12.40 -14.52
C THR A 101 5.03 -12.24 -13.00
N LEU A 102 5.86 -13.07 -12.37
CA LEU A 102 6.16 -12.96 -10.95
C LEU A 102 6.73 -11.57 -10.65
N GLY A 103 6.11 -10.84 -9.73
CA GLY A 103 6.58 -9.53 -9.28
C GLY A 103 7.59 -9.62 -8.14
N PHE A 104 8.13 -8.49 -7.73
CA PHE A 104 9.08 -8.43 -6.60
C PHE A 104 8.38 -8.55 -5.24
N LEU A 105 7.10 -8.16 -5.17
CA LEU A 105 6.31 -8.19 -3.94
C LEU A 105 5.37 -9.40 -3.87
N THR A 106 4.99 -9.95 -5.01
CA THR A 106 3.99 -11.02 -5.15
C THR A 106 4.64 -12.40 -5.26
N LEU A 107 4.94 -13.00 -4.11
CA LEU A 107 5.73 -14.25 -4.02
C LEU A 107 4.91 -15.50 -3.64
N TRP A 108 3.65 -15.36 -3.21
CA TRP A 108 2.86 -16.47 -2.70
C TRP A 108 1.87 -17.00 -3.73
N ASP A 109 1.92 -18.31 -3.99
CA ASP A 109 0.86 -18.98 -4.75
C ASP A 109 -0.39 -19.24 -3.89
N LEU A 110 -1.47 -19.65 -4.55
CA LEU A 110 -2.75 -19.95 -3.91
C LEU A 110 -2.65 -21.06 -2.85
N SER A 111 -1.94 -22.16 -3.16
CA SER A 111 -1.82 -23.31 -2.26
C SER A 111 -1.13 -22.94 -0.95
N SER A 112 0.00 -22.24 -1.05
CA SER A 112 0.78 -21.74 0.08
C SER A 112 -0.01 -20.73 0.91
N THR A 113 -0.85 -19.93 0.24
CA THR A 113 -1.75 -18.98 0.89
C THR A 113 -2.80 -19.69 1.75
N PHE A 114 -3.44 -20.74 1.22
CA PHE A 114 -4.43 -21.51 2.00
C PHE A 114 -3.79 -22.16 3.23
N GLU A 115 -2.62 -22.78 3.07
CA GLU A 115 -1.88 -23.35 4.21
C GLU A 115 -1.53 -22.29 5.26
N LEU A 116 -1.20 -21.08 4.81
CA LEU A 116 -0.91 -19.97 5.70
C LEU A 116 -2.16 -19.52 6.44
N LEU A 117 -3.28 -19.30 5.74
CA LEU A 117 -4.54 -18.84 6.31
C LEU A 117 -5.10 -19.80 7.36
N LEU A 118 -4.90 -21.11 7.17
CA LEU A 118 -5.23 -22.13 8.18
C LEU A 118 -4.38 -21.99 9.46
N LYS A 119 -3.16 -21.47 9.36
CA LYS A 119 -2.22 -21.29 10.47
C LYS A 119 -2.32 -19.90 11.12
N VAL A 120 -2.86 -18.88 10.43
CA VAL A 120 -2.96 -17.51 10.97
C VAL A 120 -3.59 -17.44 12.37
N PRO A 121 -4.68 -18.17 12.68
CA PRO A 121 -5.26 -18.18 14.03
C PRO A 121 -4.32 -18.75 15.11
N LEU A 122 -3.32 -19.55 14.70
CA LEU A 122 -2.38 -20.22 15.58
C LEU A 122 -1.06 -19.46 15.76
N ASN A 123 -0.73 -18.57 14.82
CA ASN A 123 0.24 -17.46 14.87
C ASN A 123 0.52 -17.03 13.42
N LEU A 124 0.61 -15.72 13.17
CA LEU A 124 1.11 -15.23 11.89
C LEU A 124 2.55 -15.72 11.67
N PRO A 125 2.94 -16.08 10.44
CA PRO A 125 4.34 -16.33 10.10
C PRO A 125 5.17 -15.06 10.33
N SER A 126 6.49 -15.14 10.17
CA SER A 126 7.38 -13.99 10.27
C SER A 126 6.91 -12.83 9.38
N ILE A 127 6.57 -11.69 9.99
CA ILE A 127 6.17 -10.47 9.30
C ILE A 127 7.44 -9.73 8.85
N SER A 128 7.46 -9.28 7.59
CA SER A 128 8.54 -8.43 7.07
C SER A 128 8.07 -6.97 7.07
N GLU A 129 8.75 -6.14 7.85
CA GLU A 129 8.50 -4.70 7.87
C GLU A 129 9.18 -4.02 6.67
N ARG A 130 8.43 -3.19 5.93
CA ARG A 130 8.95 -2.42 4.80
C ARG A 130 8.84 -0.93 5.08
N MET A 131 9.94 -0.22 4.84
CA MET A 131 10.03 1.23 4.93
C MET A 131 9.04 1.89 3.95
N ARG A 132 8.41 2.98 4.39
CA ARG A 132 7.63 3.89 3.54
C ARG A 132 8.19 5.31 3.63
N LEU A 133 8.13 6.06 2.54
CA LEU A 133 8.36 7.50 2.58
C LEU A 133 7.14 8.17 3.21
N CYS A 134 7.36 9.21 4.00
CA CYS A 134 6.32 10.11 4.48
C CYS A 134 6.51 11.46 3.79
N CYS A 135 5.53 11.87 3.01
CA CYS A 135 5.60 13.00 2.09
C CYS A 135 4.53 14.03 2.45
N LYS A 136 4.88 15.31 2.38
CA LYS A 136 3.99 16.45 2.57
C LYS A 136 4.29 17.50 1.52
N ILE A 137 3.26 18.08 0.92
CA ILE A 137 3.40 19.19 -0.01
C ILE A 137 3.15 20.48 0.78
N ILE A 138 4.12 21.39 0.75
CA ILE A 138 4.03 22.71 1.39
C ILE A 138 3.98 23.75 0.27
N TYR A 139 2.91 24.53 0.24
CA TYR A 139 2.70 25.56 -0.76
C TYR A 139 3.32 26.88 -0.30
N ARG A 140 3.70 27.73 -1.26
CA ARG A 140 4.25 29.07 -0.97
C ARG A 140 3.28 29.97 -0.20
N THR A 141 1.97 29.69 -0.27
CA THR A 141 0.93 30.39 0.49
C THR A 141 0.97 30.08 1.99
N GLY A 142 1.75 29.08 2.41
CA GLY A 142 1.79 28.58 3.78
C GLY A 142 0.82 27.41 4.02
N ASP A 143 -0.08 27.13 3.07
CA ASP A 143 -0.94 25.97 3.12
C ASP A 143 -0.14 24.67 2.94
N CYS A 144 -0.63 23.57 3.48
CA CYS A 144 -0.02 22.27 3.30
C CYS A 144 -1.03 21.18 2.96
N SER A 145 -0.61 20.19 2.18
CA SER A 145 -1.39 18.98 1.95
C SER A 145 -1.50 18.13 3.21
N ARG A 146 -2.40 17.14 3.16
CA ARG A 146 -2.30 15.97 4.04
C ARG A 146 -0.96 15.24 3.88
N LEU A 147 -0.64 14.39 4.85
CA LEU A 147 0.48 13.47 4.76
C LEU A 147 0.17 12.31 3.82
N PHE A 148 1.19 11.89 3.08
CA PHE A 148 1.14 10.72 2.21
C PHE A 148 2.23 9.74 2.64
N HIS A 149 1.88 8.47 2.72
CA HIS A 149 2.81 7.38 2.94
C HIS A 149 2.93 6.54 1.68
N VAL A 150 4.16 6.41 1.17
CA VAL A 150 4.44 5.81 -0.12
C VAL A 150 5.40 4.63 0.02
N LEU A 151 5.02 3.48 -0.52
CA LEU A 151 5.83 2.25 -0.39
C LEU A 151 7.05 2.27 -1.33
N ASN A 152 6.89 2.73 -2.56
CA ASN A 152 7.92 2.67 -3.59
C ASN A 152 8.67 3.99 -3.72
N GLU A 153 8.11 4.96 -4.46
CA GLU A 153 8.78 6.24 -4.72
C GLU A 153 7.83 7.44 -4.73
N CYS A 154 8.38 8.60 -4.40
CA CYS A 154 7.78 9.90 -4.67
C CYS A 154 8.47 10.52 -5.88
N VAL A 155 7.68 10.91 -6.88
CA VAL A 155 8.17 11.49 -8.14
C VAL A 155 7.68 12.93 -8.25
N VAL A 156 8.61 13.85 -8.53
CA VAL A 156 8.31 15.21 -8.95
C VAL A 156 8.71 15.34 -10.41
N ASP A 157 7.75 15.62 -11.28
CA ASP A 157 7.92 15.66 -12.74
C ASP A 157 7.47 17.03 -13.29
N LYS A 158 8.09 17.47 -14.39
CA LYS A 158 7.74 18.67 -15.14
C LYS A 158 6.33 18.67 -15.76
N GLY A 159 5.67 17.51 -15.81
CA GLY A 159 4.38 17.32 -16.44
C GLY A 159 4.41 17.71 -17.91
N ALA A 160 3.46 18.55 -18.33
CA ALA A 160 3.37 19.03 -19.71
C ALA A 160 4.37 20.16 -20.04
N TYR A 161 5.21 20.58 -19.09
CA TYR A 161 6.18 21.64 -19.32
C TYR A 161 7.30 21.17 -20.27
N GLY A 162 7.56 21.94 -21.33
CA GLY A 162 8.53 21.56 -22.36
C GLY A 162 10.00 21.80 -22.00
N GLY A 163 10.30 22.51 -20.93
CA GLY A 163 11.67 22.82 -20.48
C GLY A 163 12.14 21.95 -19.33
N LEU A 164 13.39 22.14 -18.90
CA LEU A 164 13.91 21.51 -17.68
C LEU A 164 13.42 22.26 -16.43
N LEU A 165 13.10 21.52 -15.38
CA LEU A 165 12.90 22.08 -14.05
C LEU A 165 14.25 22.46 -13.46
N LYS A 166 14.29 23.59 -12.75
CA LYS A 166 15.40 23.94 -11.87
C LYS A 166 14.99 23.62 -10.42
N LEU A 167 15.57 22.57 -9.86
CA LEU A 167 15.21 22.05 -8.54
C LEU A 167 16.34 22.28 -7.55
N GLU A 168 16.00 22.81 -6.38
CA GLU A 168 16.92 22.88 -5.24
C GLU A 168 16.65 21.72 -4.29
N LEU A 169 17.67 20.90 -4.05
CA LEU A 169 17.58 19.74 -3.18
C LEU A 169 18.16 20.10 -1.82
N HIS A 170 17.34 19.97 -0.79
CA HIS A 170 17.69 20.30 0.57
C HIS A 170 17.55 19.07 1.47
N ALA A 171 18.46 18.89 2.42
CA ALA A 171 18.39 17.80 3.39
C ALA A 171 18.62 18.31 4.81
N ALA A 172 17.83 17.79 5.76
CA ALA A 172 17.99 18.10 7.17
C ALA A 172 19.26 17.44 7.72
N SER A 173 20.07 18.20 8.47
CA SER A 173 21.31 17.64 9.05
C SER A 173 21.06 16.68 10.23
N ARG A 174 19.90 16.80 10.89
CA ARG A 174 19.40 15.96 11.99
C ARG A 174 17.93 16.32 12.26
N MET A 175 17.03 15.34 12.15
CA MET A 175 15.66 15.45 12.65
C MET A 175 15.48 14.46 13.80
N THR A 176 14.88 14.91 14.89
CA THR A 176 14.28 13.98 15.87
C THR A 176 12.90 13.57 15.38
N GLU A 177 12.43 12.38 15.74
CA GLU A 177 11.10 11.87 15.39
C GLU A 177 9.97 12.86 15.81
N ALA A 178 10.15 13.52 16.96
CA ALA A 178 9.24 14.57 17.45
C ALA A 178 9.28 15.87 16.62
N SER A 179 10.41 16.21 16.02
CA SER A 179 10.53 17.35 15.10
C SER A 179 9.89 17.04 13.75
N PHE A 180 10.07 15.81 13.25
CA PHE A 180 9.44 15.34 12.01
C PHE A 180 7.92 15.37 12.12
N ASN A 181 7.35 14.80 13.19
CA ASN A 181 5.91 14.77 13.39
C ASN A 181 5.29 16.17 13.52
N ARG A 182 6.00 17.14 14.14
CA ARG A 182 5.54 18.54 14.20
C ARG A 182 5.59 19.24 12.85
N ALA A 183 6.68 19.13 12.10
CA ALA A 183 6.75 19.68 10.73
C ALA A 183 5.70 19.04 9.80
N ALA A 184 5.44 17.75 10.01
CA ALA A 184 4.41 16.99 9.30
C ALA A 184 2.98 17.46 9.63
N THR A 185 2.72 18.03 10.81
CA THR A 185 1.35 18.38 11.27
C THR A 185 1.06 19.87 11.38
N SER A 186 2.06 20.75 11.52
CA SER A 186 1.86 22.20 11.66
C SER A 186 2.77 22.97 10.72
N CYS A 187 2.22 24.00 10.06
CA CYS A 187 2.98 24.96 9.26
C CYS A 187 3.88 25.86 10.13
N ASP A 188 3.59 25.96 11.43
CA ASP A 188 4.29 26.80 12.40
C ASP A 188 5.41 26.08 13.18
N ALA A 189 5.74 24.83 12.82
CA ALA A 189 6.86 24.15 13.45
C ALA A 189 8.17 24.90 13.13
N GLU A 190 9.11 24.99 14.08
CA GLU A 190 10.45 25.49 13.77
C GLU A 190 10.99 24.73 12.56
N GLU A 191 11.18 25.47 11.47
CA GLU A 191 11.74 24.98 10.22
C GLU A 191 13.06 24.27 10.56
N PRO A 192 13.15 22.94 10.37
CA PRO A 192 14.36 22.22 10.65
C PRO A 192 15.45 22.79 9.76
N PHE A 193 16.68 22.90 10.28
CA PHE A 193 17.77 23.44 9.49
C PHE A 193 18.06 22.51 8.31
N TYR A 194 17.56 22.90 7.14
CA TYR A 194 17.79 22.26 5.87
C TYR A 194 19.06 22.82 5.24
N ARG A 195 19.96 21.93 4.84
CA ARG A 195 21.17 22.26 4.09
C ARG A 195 20.90 22.03 2.61
N LEU A 196 21.17 23.04 1.78
CA LEU A 196 21.23 22.88 0.33
C LEU A 196 22.31 21.84 -0.02
N LEU A 197 21.90 20.76 -0.68
CA LEU A 197 22.78 19.72 -1.17
C LEU A 197 23.23 20.02 -2.62
N SER A 198 22.28 20.35 -3.48
CA SER A 198 22.53 20.55 -4.90
C SER A 198 21.42 21.37 -5.55
N ILE A 199 21.74 21.99 -6.68
CA ILE A 199 20.78 22.60 -7.60
C ILE A 199 20.90 21.84 -8.92
N ILE A 200 19.82 21.23 -9.36
CA ILE A 200 19.79 20.39 -10.56
C ILE A 200 18.87 21.00 -11.62
N SER A 201 19.22 20.78 -12.89
CA SER A 201 18.35 21.03 -14.03
C SER A 201 17.98 19.69 -14.65
N ALA A 202 16.72 19.26 -14.52
CA ALA A 202 16.28 17.93 -14.92
C ALA A 202 14.79 17.91 -15.29
N ASP A 203 14.32 16.79 -15.84
CA ASP A 203 12.89 16.56 -16.08
C ASP A 203 12.10 16.36 -14.78
N GLY A 204 12.79 15.92 -13.72
CA GLY A 204 12.19 15.65 -12.43
C GLY A 204 13.21 15.16 -11.40
N VAL A 205 12.69 14.72 -10.25
CA VAL A 205 13.45 14.02 -9.22
C VAL A 205 12.62 12.87 -8.66
N ILE A 206 13.28 11.74 -8.41
CA ILE A 206 12.69 10.55 -7.81
C ILE A 206 13.36 10.33 -6.45
N VAL A 207 12.55 10.16 -5.41
CA VAL A 207 12.99 9.71 -4.09
C VAL A 207 12.36 8.35 -3.84
N ALA A 208 13.15 7.30 -3.69
CA ALA A 208 12.67 5.92 -3.59
C ALA A 208 13.05 5.27 -2.25
N THR A 209 12.23 4.34 -1.78
CA THR A 209 12.57 3.42 -0.69
C THR A 209 13.44 2.27 -1.21
N PRO A 210 14.03 1.44 -0.33
CA PRO A 210 14.65 0.17 -0.74
C PRO A 210 13.69 -0.78 -1.48
N THR A 211 12.38 -0.66 -1.26
CA THR A 211 11.38 -1.45 -2.01
C THR A 211 11.13 -0.85 -3.40
N GLY A 212 11.07 0.48 -3.49
CA GLY A 212 10.97 1.20 -4.76
C GLY A 212 12.20 1.06 -5.65
N SER A 213 13.34 0.63 -5.11
CA SER A 213 14.59 0.48 -5.86
C SER A 213 14.51 -0.51 -7.01
N THR A 214 13.48 -1.36 -7.07
CA THR A 214 13.21 -2.33 -8.16
C THR A 214 12.08 -1.89 -9.09
N ALA A 215 11.53 -0.69 -8.89
CA ALA A 215 10.40 -0.15 -9.63
C ALA A 215 10.86 0.93 -10.62
N TYR A 216 10.24 2.11 -10.61
CA TYR A 216 10.52 3.17 -11.59
C TYR A 216 11.97 3.66 -11.51
N SER A 217 12.57 3.66 -10.32
CA SER A 217 13.97 4.05 -10.15
C SER A 217 14.97 3.16 -10.88
N VAL A 218 14.61 1.92 -11.25
CA VAL A 218 15.47 1.05 -12.07
C VAL A 218 15.46 1.48 -13.53
N HIS A 219 14.29 1.87 -14.03
CA HIS A 219 14.11 2.19 -15.45
C HIS A 219 14.79 3.50 -15.85
N GLU A 220 15.01 4.41 -14.90
CA GLU A 220 15.71 5.69 -15.11
C GLU A 220 17.21 5.61 -14.77
N THR A 221 17.73 4.40 -14.48
CA THR A 221 19.18 4.18 -14.39
C THR A 221 19.72 3.88 -15.79
N PHE A 222 20.39 4.89 -16.36
CA PHE A 222 21.29 4.97 -17.53
C PHE A 222 20.81 5.87 -18.68
#